data_AF-A0A2X0LSG5-F1
#
_entry.id   AF-A0A2X0LSG5-F1
#
_cell.length_a   1.000
_cell.length_b   1.000
_cell.length_c   1.000
_cell.angle_alpha   90.00
_cell.angle_beta   90.00
_cell.angle_gamma   90.00
#
_symmetry.space_group_name_H-M   'P 1'
#
loop_
_entity.id
_entity.type
_entity.pdbx_description
1 polymer ?
#
loop_
_entity_poly.entity_id
_entity_poly.type
_entity_poly.pdbx_seq_one_letter_code
_entity_poly.pdbx_strand_id
1 'polypeptide(L)'
;MSSFLQQASPVTQNLSNLSHPVQRTLARLADNFNAWLVDHQLFVAIQIVVLSGLFFWYITLPVEPTPIPDLSDVDPGTKMAAAVKPFSTDDIKLDPPKDDPITVEELKQYDGTHADKGIYVAIKGTVFDVSAKKDMYGPGCGYHIFTGKDASCALGKSSLKIEDADPDYSKLNEEEMKVLDDWFKYFAKRYNIVGKVVQ
;
A
#
# COMPACT_ATOMS: atom_id res chain seq x y z
N MET A 1 -19.06 -5.70 -42.58
CA MET A 1 -18.14 -5.25 -41.51
C MET A 1 -18.87 -5.25 -40.17
N SER A 2 -19.27 -6.40 -39.63
CA SER A 2 -20.02 -6.47 -38.35
C SER A 2 -19.69 -7.71 -37.53
N SER A 3 -18.43 -8.16 -37.54
CA SER A 3 -17.99 -9.32 -36.75
C SER A 3 -16.84 -8.93 -35.81
N PHE A 4 -17.04 -7.86 -35.02
CA PHE A 4 -16.02 -7.40 -34.08
C PHE A 4 -16.53 -6.90 -32.72
N LEU A 5 -17.78 -7.17 -32.32
CA LEU A 5 -18.28 -6.77 -31.01
C LEU A 5 -19.08 -7.88 -30.32
N GLN A 6 -18.43 -8.99 -29.99
CA GLN A 6 -19.02 -9.97 -29.07
C GLN A 6 -17.96 -10.71 -28.24
N GLN A 7 -16.90 -10.04 -27.80
CA GLN A 7 -16.12 -10.55 -26.67
C GLN A 7 -16.72 -9.98 -25.39
N ALA A 8 -17.63 -10.74 -24.77
CA ALA A 8 -18.11 -10.45 -23.45
C ALA A 8 -16.92 -10.47 -22.47
N SER A 9 -16.85 -9.47 -21.60
CA SER A 9 -15.82 -9.30 -20.57
C SER A 9 -15.63 -10.59 -19.73
N PRO A 10 -14.42 -10.86 -19.21
CA PRO A 10 -14.11 -12.10 -18.48
C PRO A 10 -15.02 -12.37 -17.27
N VAL A 11 -15.57 -11.32 -16.65
CA VAL A 11 -16.59 -11.41 -15.58
C VAL A 11 -17.88 -12.06 -16.09
N THR A 12 -18.32 -11.71 -17.30
CA THR A 12 -19.56 -12.19 -17.90
C THR A 12 -19.48 -13.66 -18.29
N GLN A 13 -18.30 -14.15 -18.69
CA GLN A 13 -18.07 -15.56 -18.98
C GLN A 13 -18.15 -16.43 -17.73
N ASN A 14 -17.59 -15.98 -16.61
CA ASN A 14 -17.63 -16.74 -15.36
C ASN A 14 -19.07 -16.89 -14.82
N LEU A 15 -19.89 -15.84 -14.96
CA LEU A 15 -21.31 -15.88 -14.60
C LEU A 15 -22.13 -16.83 -15.47
N SER A 16 -21.78 -17.02 -16.74
CA SER A 16 -22.48 -17.92 -17.67
C SER A 16 -22.27 -19.42 -17.37
N ASN A 17 -21.19 -19.79 -16.67
CA ASN A 17 -20.88 -21.16 -16.25
C ASN A 17 -21.58 -21.59 -14.94
N LEU A 18 -22.25 -20.66 -14.25
CA LEU A 18 -22.99 -20.93 -13.03
C LEU A 18 -24.34 -21.60 -13.33
N SER A 19 -24.85 -22.40 -12.40
CA SER A 19 -26.14 -23.05 -12.57
C SER A 19 -27.28 -22.03 -12.72
N HIS A 20 -28.29 -22.37 -13.53
CA HIS A 20 -29.45 -21.50 -13.77
C HIS A 20 -30.12 -20.91 -12.53
N PRO A 21 -30.30 -21.61 -11.38
CA PRO A 21 -30.85 -20.98 -10.18
C PRO A 21 -29.92 -19.90 -9.60
N VAL A 22 -28.60 -20.10 -9.63
CA VAL A 22 -27.61 -19.13 -9.13
C VAL A 22 -27.55 -17.88 -10.01
N GLN A 23 -27.65 -18.02 -11.32
CA GLN A 23 -27.71 -16.87 -12.23
C GLN A 23 -28.94 -15.99 -11.96
N ARG A 24 -30.10 -16.61 -11.68
CA ARG A 24 -31.34 -15.88 -11.39
C ARG A 24 -31.29 -15.17 -10.04
N THR A 25 -30.66 -15.76 -9.02
CA THR A 25 -30.50 -15.09 -7.73
C THR A 25 -29.55 -13.90 -7.84
N LEU A 26 -28.43 -14.05 -8.55
CA LEU A 26 -27.49 -12.94 -8.78
C LEU A 26 -28.10 -11.81 -9.61
N ALA A 27 -28.86 -12.14 -10.67
CA ALA A 27 -29.58 -11.14 -11.46
C ALA A 27 -30.58 -10.36 -10.60
N ARG A 28 -31.38 -11.06 -9.78
CA ARG A 28 -32.32 -10.42 -8.84
C ARG A 28 -31.61 -9.54 -7.80
N LEU A 29 -30.45 -9.97 -7.30
CA LEU A 29 -29.67 -9.18 -6.35
C LEU A 29 -29.09 -7.93 -7.01
N ALA A 30 -28.58 -8.04 -8.23
CA ALA A 30 -28.09 -6.91 -9.00
C ALA A 30 -29.21 -5.92 -9.30
N ASP A 31 -30.39 -6.39 -9.71
CA ASP A 31 -31.55 -5.55 -9.98
C ASP A 31 -32.06 -4.86 -8.69
N ASN A 32 -32.13 -5.59 -7.58
CA ASN A 32 -32.52 -5.02 -6.28
C ASN A 32 -31.51 -3.97 -5.80
N PHE A 33 -30.22 -4.22 -5.99
CA PHE A 33 -29.16 -3.28 -5.63
C PHE A 33 -29.19 -2.04 -6.51
N ASN A 34 -29.38 -2.20 -7.82
CA ASN A 34 -29.53 -1.08 -8.76
C ASN A 34 -30.78 -0.25 -8.45
N ALA A 35 -31.91 -0.91 -8.15
CA ALA A 35 -33.14 -0.21 -7.74
C ALA A 35 -32.93 0.54 -6.41
N TRP A 36 -32.28 -0.09 -5.43
CA TRP A 36 -31.95 0.54 -4.15
C TRP A 36 -31.00 1.73 -4.35
N LEU A 37 -29.97 1.57 -5.18
CA LEU A 37 -29.05 2.65 -5.54
C LEU A 37 -29.81 3.80 -6.18
N VAL A 38 -30.68 3.54 -7.15
CA VAL A 38 -31.47 4.57 -7.86
C VAL A 38 -32.38 5.33 -6.88
N ASP A 39 -33.10 4.60 -6.02
CA ASP A 39 -34.00 5.16 -5.00
C ASP A 39 -33.24 6.00 -3.96
N HIS A 40 -32.01 5.59 -3.63
CA HIS A 40 -31.16 6.25 -2.63
C HIS A 40 -30.00 7.06 -3.26
N GLN A 41 -30.07 7.42 -4.55
CA GLN A 41 -28.97 8.10 -5.26
C GLN A 41 -28.50 9.34 -4.52
N LEU A 42 -29.45 10.15 -4.03
CA LEU A 42 -29.14 11.40 -3.36
C LEU A 42 -28.40 11.14 -2.03
N PHE A 43 -28.79 10.12 -1.27
CA PHE A 43 -28.11 9.75 -0.04
C PHE A 43 -26.69 9.22 -0.30
N VAL A 44 -26.52 8.36 -1.31
CA VAL A 44 -25.21 7.82 -1.69
C VAL A 44 -24.30 8.92 -2.25
N ALA A 45 -24.81 9.81 -3.09
CA ALA A 45 -24.06 10.95 -3.62
C ALA A 45 -23.61 11.90 -2.51
N ILE A 46 -24.50 12.22 -1.56
CA ILE A 46 -24.14 13.04 -0.38
C ILE A 46 -23.06 12.35 0.44
N GLN A 47 -23.18 11.04 0.71
CA GLN A 47 -22.16 10.30 1.45
C GLN A 47 -20.81 10.32 0.74
N ILE A 48 -20.77 10.14 -0.59
CA ILE A 48 -19.53 10.23 -1.36
C ILE A 48 -18.93 11.63 -1.27
N VAL A 49 -19.73 12.70 -1.37
CA VAL A 49 -19.27 14.09 -1.25
C VAL A 49 -18.78 14.40 0.16
N VAL A 50 -19.47 13.93 1.20
CA VAL A 50 -19.09 14.11 2.60
C VAL A 50 -17.80 13.36 2.89
N LEU A 51 -17.68 12.09 2.48
CA LEU A 51 -16.46 11.30 2.68
C LEU A 51 -15.29 11.87 1.88
N SER A 52 -15.52 12.37 0.66
CA SER A 52 -14.51 13.06 -0.13
C SER A 52 -14.08 14.36 0.55
N GLY A 53 -15.03 15.16 1.02
CA GLY A 53 -14.78 16.42 1.73
C GLY A 53 -14.01 16.19 3.04
N LEU A 54 -14.36 15.17 3.81
CA LEU A 54 -13.64 14.78 5.02
C LEU A 54 -12.24 14.24 4.71
N PHE A 55 -12.07 13.50 3.61
CA PHE A 55 -10.77 13.02 3.16
C PHE A 55 -9.85 14.17 2.75
N PHE A 56 -10.36 15.12 1.96
CA PHE A 56 -9.60 16.32 1.59
C PHE A 56 -9.38 17.25 2.78
N TRP A 57 -10.36 17.40 3.68
CA TRP A 57 -10.19 18.15 4.92
C TRP A 57 -9.12 17.51 5.81
N TYR A 58 -9.13 16.18 5.96
CA TYR A 58 -8.10 15.41 6.66
C TYR A 58 -6.71 15.62 6.05
N ILE A 59 -6.59 15.70 4.73
CA ILE A 59 -5.34 16.04 4.04
C ILE A 59 -4.92 17.50 4.30
N THR A 60 -5.87 18.40 4.54
CA THR A 60 -5.63 19.84 4.70
C THR A 60 -5.60 20.28 6.17
N LEU A 61 -5.76 19.36 7.14
CA LEU A 61 -5.70 19.70 8.56
C LEU A 61 -4.29 20.20 8.88
N PRO A 62 -4.13 21.46 9.34
CA PRO A 62 -2.84 21.93 9.81
C PRO A 62 -2.50 21.15 11.08
N VAL A 63 -1.49 20.29 10.99
CA VAL A 63 -0.89 19.65 12.16
C VAL A 63 -0.21 20.77 12.95
N GLU A 64 -0.85 21.22 14.03
CA GLU A 64 -0.22 22.17 14.94
C GLU A 64 1.08 21.55 15.48
N PRO A 65 2.22 22.27 15.39
CA PRO A 65 3.46 21.81 15.95
C PRO A 65 3.33 21.86 17.47
N THR A 66 3.26 20.68 18.10
CA THR A 66 3.36 20.59 19.55
C THR A 66 4.66 21.26 20.01
N PRO A 67 4.66 22.07 21.08
CA PRO A 67 5.85 22.72 21.61
C PRO A 67 6.97 21.70 21.88
N ILE A 68 8.15 21.98 21.34
CA ILE A 68 9.35 21.15 21.51
C ILE A 68 9.85 21.35 22.96
N PRO A 69 10.03 20.29 23.77
CA PRO A 69 10.67 20.43 25.08
C PRO A 69 12.16 20.79 24.92
N ASP A 70 12.58 21.81 25.65
CA ASP A 70 13.96 22.31 25.73
C ASP A 70 14.91 21.25 26.32
N LEU A 71 16.00 20.94 25.59
CA LEU A 71 16.88 19.79 25.82
C LEU A 71 18.11 20.15 26.69
N SER A 72 17.89 20.64 27.90
CA SER A 72 18.95 20.70 28.94
C SER A 72 18.93 19.52 29.92
N ASP A 73 17.89 18.68 29.89
CA ASP A 73 17.75 17.54 30.80
C ASP A 73 17.77 16.22 30.00
N VAL A 74 18.96 15.67 29.79
CA VAL A 74 19.15 14.32 29.23
C VAL A 74 18.87 13.28 30.32
N ASP A 75 17.74 12.58 30.21
CA ASP A 75 17.47 11.30 30.89
C ASP A 75 17.53 10.16 29.86
N PRO A 76 18.14 8.99 30.14
CA PRO A 76 18.35 7.94 29.15
C PRO A 76 17.06 7.13 29.01
N GLY A 77 16.12 7.65 28.22
CA GLY A 77 14.86 6.98 27.97
C GLY A 77 14.00 7.70 26.94
N THR A 78 14.00 7.17 25.71
CA THR A 78 12.88 7.26 24.75
C THR A 78 12.72 8.55 23.90
N LYS A 79 12.46 8.30 22.60
CA LYS A 79 11.71 9.08 21.57
C LYS A 79 12.42 10.15 20.72
N MET A 80 12.93 9.60 19.62
CA MET A 80 12.95 10.07 18.23
C MET A 80 12.04 11.26 17.89
N ALA A 81 12.67 12.33 17.40
CA ALA A 81 12.06 13.34 16.54
C ALA A 81 12.98 13.52 15.32
N ALA A 82 12.47 13.27 14.12
CA ALA A 82 13.15 13.65 12.88
C ALA A 82 12.11 14.16 11.87
N ALA A 83 12.25 15.46 11.59
CA ALA A 83 11.62 16.33 10.61
C ALA A 83 10.98 15.67 9.38
N VAL A 84 9.68 15.93 9.18
CA VAL A 84 8.95 15.61 7.94
C VAL A 84 9.11 16.72 6.91
N LYS A 85 9.75 16.41 5.78
CA LYS A 85 9.84 17.33 4.63
C LYS A 85 8.59 17.19 3.75
N PRO A 86 8.05 18.29 3.20
CA PRO A 86 6.93 18.20 2.26
C PRO A 86 7.33 17.35 1.05
N PHE A 87 6.36 16.63 0.50
CA PHE A 87 6.52 15.68 -0.60
C PHE A 87 7.14 16.36 -1.83
N SER A 88 8.47 16.39 -1.90
CA SER A 88 9.18 16.95 -3.05
C SER A 88 8.90 16.10 -4.28
N THR A 89 8.39 16.74 -5.33
CA THR A 89 8.50 16.30 -6.72
C THR A 89 9.92 16.61 -7.21
N ASP A 90 10.92 16.14 -6.48
CA ASP A 90 12.30 16.15 -6.99
C ASP A 90 12.37 15.02 -8.01
N ASP A 91 12.91 15.30 -9.19
CA ASP A 91 13.14 14.34 -10.25
C ASP A 91 13.70 13.05 -9.65
N ILE A 92 12.91 11.98 -9.71
CA ILE A 92 13.25 10.70 -9.08
C ILE A 92 14.43 10.15 -9.86
N LYS A 93 15.63 10.47 -9.38
CA LYS A 93 16.89 9.98 -9.95
C LYS A 93 17.04 8.54 -9.49
N LEU A 94 16.45 7.64 -10.28
CA LEU A 94 16.56 6.22 -10.03
C LEU A 94 17.99 5.78 -10.32
N ASP A 95 18.71 5.32 -9.30
CA ASP A 95 20.00 4.67 -9.49
C ASP A 95 19.79 3.34 -10.23
N PRO A 96 20.78 2.87 -11.02
CA PRO A 96 20.64 1.62 -11.76
C PRO A 96 20.25 0.48 -10.80
N PRO A 97 19.26 -0.36 -11.17
CA PRO A 97 18.84 -1.49 -10.34
C PRO A 97 20.04 -2.36 -10.01
N LYS A 98 20.27 -2.59 -8.72
CA LYS A 98 21.26 -3.55 -8.24
C LYS A 98 20.56 -4.86 -7.97
N ASP A 99 21.20 -5.96 -8.36
CA ASP A 99 20.78 -7.33 -8.04
C ASP A 99 21.61 -7.90 -6.88
N ASP A 100 22.10 -7.04 -5.98
CA ASP A 100 22.90 -7.48 -4.84
C ASP A 100 22.06 -8.42 -3.96
N PRO A 101 22.55 -9.63 -3.65
CA PRO A 101 21.83 -10.57 -2.81
C PRO A 101 21.86 -10.07 -1.36
N ILE A 102 20.69 -9.73 -0.82
CA ILE A 102 20.50 -9.26 0.56
C ILE A 102 19.81 -10.38 1.34
N THR A 103 20.38 -10.82 2.47
CA THR A 103 19.71 -11.84 3.29
C THR A 103 18.61 -11.22 4.15
N VAL A 104 17.67 -12.04 4.63
CA VAL A 104 16.57 -11.57 5.49
C VAL A 104 17.10 -10.97 6.80
N GLU A 105 18.18 -11.52 7.33
CA GLU A 105 18.85 -11.02 8.54
C GLU A 105 19.51 -9.66 8.31
N GLU A 106 20.08 -9.47 7.13
CA GLU A 106 20.66 -8.19 6.73
C GLU A 106 19.56 -7.15 6.51
N LEU A 107 18.48 -7.54 5.82
CA LEU A 107 17.32 -6.68 5.57
C LEU A 107 16.74 -6.12 6.88
N LYS A 108 16.63 -6.95 7.93
CA LYS A 108 16.15 -6.54 9.26
C LYS A 108 16.95 -5.43 9.91
N GLN A 109 18.20 -5.22 9.51
CA GLN A 109 19.03 -4.13 10.03
C GLN A 109 18.72 -2.77 9.40
N TYR A 110 17.92 -2.76 8.32
CA TYR A 110 17.51 -1.56 7.57
C TYR A 110 16.05 -1.20 7.87
N ASP A 111 15.67 -1.23 9.15
CA ASP A 111 14.36 -0.80 9.64
C ASP A 111 14.25 0.74 9.82
N GLY A 112 15.36 1.46 9.71
CA GLY A 112 15.41 2.91 9.92
C GLY A 112 15.53 3.36 11.37
N THR A 113 15.76 2.43 12.31
CA THR A 113 16.10 2.75 13.70
C THR A 113 17.46 3.44 13.81
N HIS A 114 18.43 3.02 12.98
CA HIS A 114 19.73 3.63 12.87
C HIS A 114 19.71 4.73 11.81
N ALA A 115 20.04 5.97 12.21
CA ALA A 115 20.14 7.10 11.27
C ALA A 115 21.23 6.91 10.21
N ASP A 116 22.22 6.07 10.50
CA ASP A 116 23.37 5.78 9.64
C ASP A 116 23.06 4.73 8.56
N LYS A 117 21.95 3.99 8.72
CA LYS A 117 21.50 2.96 7.78
C LYS A 117 20.23 3.42 7.08
N GLY A 118 20.10 3.04 5.82
CA GLY A 118 18.89 3.28 5.04
C GLY A 118 17.68 2.50 5.57
N ILE A 119 16.51 2.82 5.04
CA ILE A 119 15.24 2.14 5.30
C ILE A 119 14.88 1.34 4.07
N TYR A 120 14.88 0.01 4.19
CA TYR A 120 14.62 -0.89 3.08
C TYR A 120 13.32 -1.67 3.29
N VAL A 121 12.61 -1.94 2.20
CA VAL A 121 11.38 -2.72 2.17
C VAL A 121 11.51 -3.76 1.07
N ALA A 122 11.25 -5.03 1.38
CA ALA A 122 11.18 -6.06 0.36
C ALA A 122 9.74 -6.28 -0.13
N ILE A 123 9.59 -6.42 -1.45
CA ILE A 123 8.33 -6.72 -2.12
C ILE A 123 8.62 -7.73 -3.23
N LYS A 124 7.97 -8.89 -3.18
CA LYS A 124 8.18 -10.04 -4.05
C LYS A 124 9.66 -10.46 -4.12
N GLY A 125 10.34 -10.43 -2.98
CA GLY A 125 11.78 -10.68 -2.91
C GLY A 125 12.66 -9.62 -3.59
N THR A 126 12.13 -8.47 -4.01
CA THR A 126 12.92 -7.33 -4.50
C THR A 126 13.02 -6.27 -3.40
N VAL A 127 14.22 -5.80 -3.11
CA VAL A 127 14.47 -4.82 -2.06
C VAL A 127 14.45 -3.41 -2.65
N PHE A 128 13.61 -2.55 -2.07
CA PHE A 128 13.45 -1.15 -2.44
C PHE A 128 13.99 -0.24 -1.33
N ASP A 129 14.74 0.79 -1.73
CA ASP A 129 15.19 1.83 -0.82
C ASP A 129 14.12 2.92 -0.66
N VAL A 130 13.53 2.97 0.54
CA VAL A 130 12.52 3.96 0.93
C VAL A 130 13.07 5.00 1.91
N SER A 131 14.39 5.09 2.05
CA SER A 131 15.06 6.08 2.93
C SER A 131 14.65 7.51 2.63
N ALA A 132 14.33 7.82 1.36
CA ALA A 132 13.82 9.11 0.91
C ALA A 132 12.49 9.51 1.58
N LYS A 133 11.76 8.56 2.16
CA LYS A 133 10.46 8.74 2.83
C LYS A 133 10.49 8.27 4.28
N LYS A 134 11.55 8.65 5.02
CA LYS A 134 11.67 8.43 6.48
C LYS A 134 10.45 8.92 7.27
N ASP A 135 9.71 9.85 6.74
CA ASP A 135 8.50 10.39 7.37
C ASP A 135 7.32 9.42 7.40
N MET A 136 7.28 8.46 6.47
CA MET A 136 6.23 7.43 6.41
C MET A 136 6.74 6.08 6.93
N TYR A 137 7.99 5.75 6.64
CA TYR A 137 8.61 4.46 6.95
C TYR A 137 9.50 4.49 8.19
N GLY A 138 9.77 5.67 8.75
CA GLY A 138 10.61 5.83 9.92
C GLY A 138 9.98 5.28 11.19
N PRO A 139 10.80 5.03 12.21
CA PRO A 139 10.36 4.47 13.48
C PRO A 139 9.28 5.34 14.15
N GLY A 140 8.15 4.70 14.47
CA GLY A 140 6.96 5.36 15.02
C GLY A 140 5.91 5.76 13.97
N CYS A 141 6.20 5.62 12.67
CA CYS A 141 5.26 5.91 11.59
C CYS A 141 4.45 4.67 11.17
N GLY A 142 3.29 4.89 10.55
CA GLY A 142 2.34 3.81 10.24
C GLY A 142 2.86 2.73 9.28
N TYR A 143 3.79 3.07 8.39
CA TYR A 143 4.37 2.12 7.41
C TYR A 143 5.69 1.51 7.87
N HIS A 144 6.18 1.87 9.07
CA HIS A 144 7.41 1.34 9.64
C HIS A 144 7.38 -0.19 9.78
N ILE A 145 6.20 -0.77 9.98
CA ILE A 145 5.98 -2.21 10.08
C ILE A 145 6.51 -3.02 8.89
N PHE A 146 6.61 -2.39 7.71
CA PHE A 146 7.07 -2.99 6.45
C PHE A 146 8.58 -2.89 6.26
N THR A 147 9.24 -2.09 7.08
CA THR A 147 10.68 -1.87 6.98
C THR A 147 11.45 -3.04 7.56
N GLY A 148 12.60 -3.31 6.95
CA GLY A 148 13.49 -4.39 7.32
C GLY A 148 12.91 -5.81 7.15
N LYS A 149 11.84 -5.96 6.38
CA LYS A 149 11.24 -7.27 6.09
C LYS A 149 10.54 -7.28 4.74
N ASP A 150 10.05 -8.45 4.37
CA ASP A 150 9.21 -8.62 3.19
C ASP A 150 7.75 -8.27 3.53
N ALA A 151 7.24 -7.25 2.84
CA ALA A 151 5.89 -6.73 3.01
C ALA A 151 4.91 -7.29 1.97
N SER A 152 5.28 -8.30 1.19
CA SER A 152 4.48 -8.83 0.08
C SER A 152 3.06 -9.24 0.51
N CYS A 153 2.93 -10.04 1.56
CA CYS A 153 1.63 -10.49 2.02
C CYS A 153 0.79 -9.32 2.56
N ALA A 154 1.39 -8.43 3.34
CA ALA A 154 0.71 -7.28 3.91
C ALA A 154 0.24 -6.27 2.84
N LEU A 155 1.05 -6.04 1.80
CA LEU A 155 0.68 -5.18 0.68
C LEU A 155 -0.43 -5.79 -0.17
N GLY A 156 -0.38 -7.10 -0.43
CA GLY A 156 -1.45 -7.81 -1.13
C GLY A 156 -2.78 -7.74 -0.39
N LYS A 157 -2.76 -7.92 0.93
CA LYS A 157 -3.94 -7.78 1.81
C LYS A 157 -4.33 -6.34 2.13
N SER A 158 -3.50 -5.36 1.74
CA SER A 158 -3.63 -3.96 2.17
C SER A 158 -3.76 -3.81 3.71
N SER A 159 -3.01 -4.62 4.44
CA SER A 159 -3.06 -4.70 5.91
C SER A 159 -1.86 -4.01 6.52
N LEU A 160 -2.08 -3.16 7.53
CA LEU A 160 -1.02 -2.53 8.34
C LEU A 160 -0.72 -3.31 9.63
N LYS A 161 -0.94 -4.63 9.62
CA LYS A 161 -0.67 -5.49 10.79
C LYS A 161 0.71 -6.10 10.69
N ILE A 162 1.41 -6.16 11.83
CA ILE A 162 2.74 -6.77 11.93
C ILE A 162 2.68 -8.27 11.57
N GLU A 163 1.57 -8.94 11.90
CA GLU A 163 1.33 -10.36 11.64
C GLU A 163 1.20 -10.69 10.14
N ASP A 164 0.78 -9.73 9.32
CA ASP A 164 0.61 -9.93 7.88
C ASP A 164 1.89 -9.62 7.09
N ALA A 165 2.94 -9.08 7.74
CA ALA A 165 4.22 -8.77 7.09
C ALA A 165 5.10 -10.02 6.99
N ASP A 166 4.65 -10.94 6.15
CA ASP A 166 5.27 -12.23 5.86
C ASP A 166 5.76 -12.29 4.40
N PRO A 167 6.96 -12.84 4.13
CA PRO A 167 7.45 -13.11 2.78
C PRO A 167 6.59 -14.11 2.00
N ASP A 168 5.81 -14.97 2.67
CA ASP A 168 5.01 -15.99 1.98
C ASP A 168 3.72 -15.40 1.39
N TYR A 169 3.85 -14.81 0.20
CA TYR A 169 2.75 -14.29 -0.60
C TYR A 169 2.01 -15.36 -1.42
N SER A 170 2.40 -16.63 -1.33
CA SER A 170 1.72 -17.76 -1.99
C SER A 170 0.33 -18.02 -1.41
N LYS A 171 0.09 -17.54 -0.19
CA LYS A 171 -1.19 -17.63 0.53
C LYS A 171 -2.24 -16.63 0.04
N LEU A 172 -1.84 -15.69 -0.85
CA LEU A 172 -2.72 -14.65 -1.35
C LEU A 172 -3.64 -15.18 -2.46
N ASN A 173 -4.87 -14.67 -2.50
CA ASN A 173 -5.81 -14.89 -3.58
C ASN A 173 -5.39 -14.14 -4.86
N GLU A 174 -5.95 -14.49 -6.02
CA GLU A 174 -5.64 -13.82 -7.30
C GLU A 174 -5.89 -12.30 -7.27
N GLU A 175 -6.89 -11.85 -6.51
CA GLU A 175 -7.19 -10.42 -6.35
C GLU A 175 -6.10 -9.71 -5.54
N GLU A 176 -5.69 -10.30 -4.41
CA GLU A 176 -4.62 -9.78 -3.55
C GLU A 176 -3.27 -9.80 -4.28
N MET A 177 -3.03 -10.81 -5.12
CA MET A 177 -1.85 -10.88 -5.98
C MET A 177 -1.80 -9.74 -7.00
N LYS A 178 -2.95 -9.36 -7.59
CA LYS A 178 -3.02 -8.19 -8.49
C LYS A 178 -2.71 -6.89 -7.74
N VAL A 179 -3.23 -6.74 -6.52
CA VAL A 179 -2.93 -5.58 -5.66
C VAL A 179 -1.44 -5.51 -5.36
N LEU A 180 -0.82 -6.65 -5.02
CA LEU A 180 0.63 -6.75 -4.81
C LEU A 180 1.42 -6.36 -6.07
N ASP A 181 1.00 -6.80 -7.25
CA ASP A 181 1.64 -6.44 -8.52
C ASP A 181 1.55 -4.94 -8.82
N ASP A 182 0.44 -4.30 -8.50
CA ASP A 182 0.28 -2.87 -8.69
C ASP A 182 1.12 -2.07 -7.69
N TRP A 183 1.21 -2.53 -6.44
CA TRP A 183 2.17 -2.00 -5.47
C TRP A 183 3.61 -2.15 -5.96
N PHE A 184 3.99 -3.32 -6.48
CA PHE A 184 5.32 -3.54 -7.02
C PHE A 184 5.65 -2.56 -8.15
N LYS A 185 4.74 -2.35 -9.10
CA LYS A 185 4.91 -1.36 -10.19
C LYS A 185 5.01 0.08 -9.65
N TYR A 186 4.24 0.40 -8.62
CA TYR A 186 4.30 1.71 -7.97
C TYR A 186 5.67 1.94 -7.34
N PHE A 187 6.17 0.96 -6.58
CA PHE A 187 7.47 1.05 -5.93
C PHE A 187 8.61 1.13 -6.94
N ALA A 188 8.59 0.30 -7.99
CA ALA A 188 9.61 0.32 -9.04
C ALA A 188 9.73 1.65 -9.80
N LYS A 189 8.68 2.47 -9.81
CA LYS A 189 8.71 3.81 -10.42
C LYS A 189 9.19 4.90 -9.47
N ARG A 190 9.16 4.66 -8.16
CA ARG A 190 9.32 5.69 -7.13
C ARG A 190 10.56 5.50 -6.27
N TYR A 191 11.07 4.27 -6.19
CA TYR A 191 12.16 3.88 -5.31
C TYR A 191 13.23 3.11 -6.06
N ASN A 192 14.45 3.22 -5.56
CA ASN A 192 15.60 2.50 -6.09
C ASN A 192 15.52 1.02 -5.72
N ILE A 193 15.81 0.14 -6.68
CA ILE A 193 15.97 -1.28 -6.42
C ILE A 193 17.41 -1.50 -5.99
N VAL A 194 17.61 -1.87 -4.73
CA VAL A 194 18.95 -2.07 -4.14
C VAL A 194 19.42 -3.51 -4.21
N GLY A 195 18.51 -4.46 -4.40
CA GLY A 195 18.88 -5.88 -4.41
C GLY A 195 17.68 -6.80 -4.46
N LYS A 196 17.96 -8.09 -4.27
CA LYS A 196 16.95 -9.13 -4.08
C LYS A 196 17.16 -9.87 -2.79
N VAL A 197 16.08 -10.18 -2.11
CA VAL A 197 16.08 -10.99 -0.91
C VAL A 197 16.43 -12.42 -1.29
N VAL A 198 17.53 -12.92 -0.75
CA VAL A 198 17.88 -14.34 -0.75
C VAL A 198 17.43 -14.94 0.59
N GLN A 199 16.50 -15.90 0.50
CA GLN A 199 16.02 -16.72 1.62
C GLN A 199 16.73 -18.06 1.65
#